data_AF-A0A972ZV78-F1
#
_entry.id   AF-A0A972ZV78-F1
#
_cell.length_a   1.000
_cell.length_b   1.000
_cell.length_c   1.000
_cell.angle_alpha   90.00
_cell.angle_beta   90.00
_cell.angle_gamma   90.00
#
_symmetry.space_group_name_H-M   'P 1'
#
loop_
_entity.id
_entity.type
_entity.pdbx_description
1 polymer ?
#
loop_
_entity_poly.entity_id
_entity_poly.type
_entity_poly.pdbx_seq_one_letter_code
_entity_poly.pdbx_strand_id
1 'polypeptide(L)' 'MQRSLHIDPDKCTACMQCEMACSYEATGTFNPAQSRIKVFKFHDTARFVPYT' A
#
# COMPACT_ATOMS: atom_id res chain seq x y z
N MET A 1 -2.59 16.60 -17.60
CA MET A 1 -2.91 15.19 -17.86
C MET A 1 -3.17 14.50 -16.53
N GLN A 2 -4.34 13.88 -16.35
CA GLN A 2 -4.69 13.21 -15.10
C GLN A 2 -4.18 11.76 -15.15
N ARG A 3 -3.47 11.32 -14.11
CA ARG A 3 -3.02 9.93 -13.96
C ARG A 3 -3.94 9.22 -12.98
N SER A 4 -4.32 7.99 -13.28
CA SER A 4 -5.11 7.13 -12.40
C SER A 4 -4.32 5.89 -12.03
N LEU A 5 -4.53 5.39 -10.82
CA LEU A 5 -3.96 4.14 -10.33
C LEU A 5 -5.08 3.11 -10.25
N HIS A 6 -4.97 2.01 -10.99
CA HIS A 6 -5.92 0.92 -10.90
C HIS A 6 -5.40 -0.11 -9.88
N ILE A 7 -6.14 -0.25 -8.77
CA ILE A 7 -5.84 -1.22 -7.72
C ILE A 7 -6.91 -2.30 -7.73
N ASP A 8 -6.49 -3.57 -7.76
CA ASP A 8 -7.36 -4.74 -7.60
C ASP A 8 -7.16 -5.35 -6.20
N PRO A 9 -8.06 -5.07 -5.24
CA PRO A 9 -7.89 -5.54 -3.86
C PRO A 9 -8.09 -7.04 -3.69
N ASP A 10 -8.74 -7.75 -4.64
CA ASP A 10 -8.88 -9.22 -4.56
C ASP A 10 -7.54 -9.95 -4.73
N LYS A 11 -6.54 -9.28 -5.32
CA LYS A 11 -5.18 -9.80 -5.47
C LYS A 11 -4.22 -9.39 -4.33
N CYS A 12 -4.66 -8.54 -3.41
CA CYS A 12 -3.78 -8.05 -2.34
C CYS A 12 -3.60 -9.11 -1.25
N THR A 13 -2.35 -9.46 -0.97
CA THR A 13 -1.98 -10.44 0.08
C THR A 13 -1.47 -9.79 1.37
N ALA A 14 -1.55 -8.46 1.48
CA ALA A 14 -0.98 -7.67 2.58
C ALA A 14 0.52 -7.88 2.84
N CYS A 15 1.32 -8.13 1.79
CA CYS A 15 2.77 -8.31 1.91
C CYS A 15 3.57 -7.05 2.27
N MET A 16 2.94 -5.86 2.29
CA MET A 16 3.53 -4.56 2.63
C MET A 16 4.72 -4.11 1.76
N GLN A 17 5.00 -4.79 0.65
CA GLN A 17 6.10 -4.42 -0.25
C GLN A 17 5.90 -3.03 -0.88
N CYS A 18 4.66 -2.66 -1.21
CA CYS A 18 4.34 -1.33 -1.72
C CYS A 18 4.62 -0.24 -0.68
N GLU A 19 4.32 -0.49 0.60
CA GLU A 19 4.59 0.46 1.67
C GLU A 19 6.10 0.65 1.84
N MET A 20 6.86 -0.45 1.89
CA MET A 20 8.32 -0.44 2.00
C MET A 20 8.96 0.31 0.83
N ALA A 21 8.58 -0.04 -0.41
CA ALA A 21 9.12 0.60 -1.61
C ALA A 21 8.86 2.12 -1.59
N CYS A 22 7.64 2.55 -1.30
CA CYS A 22 7.33 3.98 -1.24
C CYS A 22 8.06 4.69 -0.10
N SER A 23 8.20 4.07 1.09
CA SER A 23 8.95 4.68 2.20
C SER A 23 10.43 4.86 1.85
N TYR A 24 11.04 3.87 1.18
CA TYR A 24 12.42 3.94 0.76
C TYR A 24 12.63 5.02 -0.31
N GLU A 25 11.79 5.04 -1.34
CA GLU A 25 11.86 6.06 -2.39
C GLU A 25 11.62 7.49 -1.86
N ALA A 26 10.72 7.67 -0.89
CA ALA A 26 10.38 9.00 -0.38
C ALA A 26 11.30 9.50 0.75
N THR A 27 11.88 8.60 1.54
CA THR A 27 12.59 8.95 2.80
C THR A 27 13.98 8.35 2.93
N GLY A 28 14.35 7.43 2.04
CA GLY A 28 15.61 6.66 2.14
C GLY A 28 15.61 5.58 3.22
N THR A 29 14.47 5.33 3.88
CA THR A 29 14.36 4.34 4.96
C THR A 29 13.25 3.33 4.70
N PHE A 30 13.49 2.06 5.07
CA PHE A 30 12.46 1.02 5.05
C PHE A 30 11.58 1.14 6.29
N ASN A 31 10.68 2.12 6.27
CA ASN A 31 9.76 2.39 7.37
C ASN A 31 8.33 2.53 6.85
N PRO A 32 7.51 1.47 6.90
CA PRO A 32 6.12 1.51 6.46
C PRO A 32 5.31 2.65 7.09
N ALA A 33 5.62 3.08 8.32
CA ALA A 33 4.96 4.22 8.96
C ALA A 33 5.12 5.52 8.15
N GLN A 34 6.25 5.70 7.48
CA GLN A 34 6.56 6.87 6.64
C GLN A 34 6.13 6.71 5.18
N SER A 35 5.53 5.58 4.81
CA SER A 35 5.01 5.37 3.46
C SER A 35 3.79 6.23 3.18
N ARG A 36 3.66 6.71 1.93
CA ARG A 36 2.44 7.35 1.41
C ARG A 36 1.40 6.32 0.97
N ILE A 37 1.80 5.06 0.78
CA ILE A 37 0.89 3.95 0.49
C ILE A 37 0.56 3.25 1.80
N LYS A 38 -0.71 2.88 2.03
CA LYS A 38 -1.15 2.12 3.20
C LYS A 38 -2.03 0.95 2.81
N VAL A 39 -1.78 -0.21 3.40
CA VAL A 39 -2.65 -1.37 3.27
C VAL A 39 -3.61 -1.44 4.46
N PHE A 40 -4.88 -1.17 4.22
CA PHE A 40 -5.94 -1.31 5.21
C PHE A 40 -6.37 -2.78 5.33
N LYS A 41 -6.62 -3.21 6.57
CA LYS A 41 -7.12 -4.56 6.89
C LYS A 41 -8.58 -4.48 7.30
N PHE A 42 -9.44 -5.12 6.53
CA PHE A 42 -10.88 -5.25 6.82
C PHE A 42 -11.13 -6.64 7.36
N HIS A 43 -11.07 -6.78 8.69
CA HIS A 43 -11.15 -8.08 9.36
C HIS A 43 -12.47 -8.81 9.10
N ASP A 44 -13.59 -8.08 9.07
CA ASP A 44 -14.92 -8.65 8.85
C ASP A 44 -15.11 -9.30 7.48
N THR A 45 -14.29 -8.92 6.50
CA THR A 45 -14.34 -9.41 5.12
C THR A 45 -13.07 -10.15 4.71
N ALA A 46 -12.13 -10.36 5.63
CA ALA A 46 -10.80 -10.91 5.37
C ALA A 46 -10.09 -10.25 4.17
N ARG A 47 -10.29 -8.93 3.98
CA ARG A 47 -9.84 -8.20 2.79
C ARG A 47 -8.73 -7.22 3.13
N PHE A 48 -7.80 -7.06 2.19
CA PHE A 48 -6.69 -6.12 2.28
C PHE A 48 -6.75 -5.15 1.11
N VAL A 49 -6.67 -3.84 1.39
CA VAL A 49 -6.83 -2.82 0.34
C VAL A 49 -5.67 -1.82 0.43
N PRO A 50 -4.78 -1.77 -0.58
CA PRO A 50 -3.82 -0.69 -0.70
C PRO A 50 -4.52 0.60 -1.12
N TYR A 51 -4.11 1.71 -0.52
CA TYR A 51 -4.55 3.06 -0.87
C TYR A 51 -3.36 4.03 -0.82
N THR A 52 -3.36 5.04 -1.69
CA THR A 52 -2.29 6.05 -1.82
C THR A 52 -2.78 7.43 -1.41
#